data_AF-A0A933Z6T3-F1
#
_entry.id   AF-A0A933Z6T3-F1
#
_cell.length_a   1.000
_cell.length_b   1.000
_cell.length_c   1.000
_cell.angle_alpha   90.00
_cell.angle_beta   90.00
_cell.angle_gamma   90.00
#
_symmetry.space_group_name_H-M   'P 1'
#
loop_
_entity.id
_entity.type
_entity.pdbx_description
1 polymer ?
#
loop_
_entity_poly.entity_id
_entity_poly.type
_entity_poly.pdbx_seq_one_letter_code
_entity_poly.pdbx_strand_id
1 'polypeptide(L)'
;MSHCCKGAPGGGPGPRRPLFRDDPETMDQIKALEAEIADLNAQQQACDQEVKDLAQREMAGEGPFAAQIHALKQRKMVLVTEAQHKKVRINALLATW
;
A
#
# COMPACT_ATOMS: atom_id res chain seq x y z
N MET A 1 -16.12 62.62 -2.82
CA MET A 1 -17.34 61.82 -3.08
C MET A 1 -17.36 61.53 -4.58
N SER A 2 -16.92 60.33 -4.95
CA SER A 2 -17.79 59.23 -5.40
C SER A 2 -18.31 59.49 -6.80
N HIS A 3 -17.95 58.66 -7.78
CA HIS A 3 -18.87 58.07 -8.76
C HIS A 3 -18.17 56.95 -9.55
N CYS A 4 -18.60 55.72 -9.24
CA CYS A 4 -18.82 54.56 -10.10
C CYS A 4 -17.98 54.39 -11.38
N CYS A 5 -16.95 53.53 -11.30
CA CYS A 5 -16.53 52.76 -12.47
C CYS A 5 -17.37 51.49 -12.58
N LYS A 6 -18.12 51.38 -13.68
CA LYS A 6 -18.71 50.13 -14.18
C LYS A 6 -17.58 49.19 -14.60
N GLY A 7 -17.72 47.91 -14.25
CA GLY A 7 -16.88 46.85 -14.80
C GLY A 7 -17.18 45.50 -14.17
N ALA A 8 -18.10 44.75 -14.76
CA ALA A 8 -18.09 43.30 -14.68
C ALA A 8 -17.78 42.79 -16.09
N PRO A 9 -16.95 41.76 -16.24
CA PRO A 9 -17.58 40.45 -16.37
C PRO A 9 -16.83 39.31 -15.67
N GLY A 10 -17.63 38.46 -15.01
CA GLY A 10 -17.47 37.01 -14.98
C GLY A 10 -16.06 36.44 -14.95
N GLY A 11 -15.46 36.42 -13.77
CA GLY A 11 -14.48 35.38 -13.43
C GLY A 11 -15.23 34.05 -13.26
N GLY A 12 -15.60 33.41 -14.38
CA GLY A 12 -16.04 32.03 -14.34
C GLY A 12 -14.92 31.19 -13.73
N PRO A 13 -15.21 30.25 -12.81
CA PRO A 13 -14.19 29.31 -12.37
C PRO A 13 -13.71 28.59 -13.62
N GLY A 14 -12.44 28.78 -13.99
CA GLY A 14 -11.81 27.99 -15.04
C GLY A 14 -12.05 26.51 -14.76
N PRO A 15 -12.03 25.64 -15.78
CA PRO A 15 -12.27 24.22 -15.56
C PRO A 15 -11.34 23.75 -14.46
N ARG A 16 -11.92 23.31 -13.32
CA ARG A 16 -11.13 22.61 -12.31
C ARG A 16 -10.53 21.44 -13.07
N ARG A 17 -9.21 21.45 -13.29
CA ARG A 17 -8.53 20.21 -13.67
C ARG A 17 -8.99 19.16 -12.67
N PRO A 18 -9.37 17.95 -13.10
CA PRO A 18 -9.59 16.86 -12.17
C PRO A 18 -8.39 16.84 -11.23
N LEU A 19 -8.66 16.86 -9.92
CA LEU A 19 -7.60 16.56 -8.97
C LEU A 19 -7.07 15.19 -9.41
N PHE A 20 -5.76 14.97 -9.45
CA PHE A 20 -5.20 13.71 -9.95
C PHE A 20 -5.74 12.47 -9.20
N ARG A 21 -6.33 12.68 -8.01
CA ARG A 21 -7.13 11.73 -7.23
C ARG A 21 -8.40 11.22 -7.94
N ASP A 22 -8.94 12.00 -8.86
CA ASP A 22 -10.12 11.71 -9.67
C ASP A 22 -9.74 11.16 -11.07
N ASP A 23 -8.44 10.98 -11.34
CA ASP A 23 -7.96 10.36 -12.56
C ASP A 23 -8.18 8.83 -12.50
N PRO A 24 -8.97 8.25 -13.43
CA PRO A 24 -9.29 6.82 -13.41
C PRO A 24 -8.04 5.93 -13.47
N GLU A 25 -7.02 6.31 -14.24
CA GLU A 25 -5.80 5.51 -14.37
C GLU A 25 -5.02 5.46 -13.06
N THR A 26 -4.93 6.58 -12.36
CA THR A 26 -4.32 6.66 -11.03
C THR A 26 -5.08 5.81 -10.01
N MET A 27 -6.40 5.84 -10.05
CA MET A 27 -7.24 5.02 -9.16
C MET A 27 -7.11 3.52 -9.44
N ASP A 28 -6.99 3.13 -10.70
CA ASP A 28 -6.77 1.73 -11.06
C ASP A 28 -5.37 1.25 -10.66
N GLN A 29 -4.35 2.10 -10.76
CA GLN A 29 -3.01 1.81 -10.23
C GLN A 29 -3.03 1.62 -8.70
N ILE A 30 -3.76 2.47 -7.97
CA ILE A 30 -3.90 2.33 -6.51
C ILE A 30 -4.57 1.00 -6.16
N LYS A 31 -5.69 0.66 -6.81
CA LYS A 31 -6.39 -0.62 -6.58
C LYS A 31 -5.50 -1.83 -6.86
N ALA A 32 -4.70 -1.78 -7.92
CA ALA A 32 -3.75 -2.86 -8.24
C ALA A 32 -2.71 -3.02 -7.12
N LEU A 33 -2.12 -1.91 -6.65
CA LEU A 33 -1.16 -1.94 -5.54
C LEU A 33 -1.80 -2.42 -4.24
N GLU A 34 -3.05 -2.07 -3.96
CA GLU A 34 -3.80 -2.56 -2.79
C GLU A 34 -4.04 -4.07 -2.85
N ALA A 35 -4.39 -4.60 -4.02
CA ALA A 35 -4.54 -6.04 -4.23
C ALA A 35 -3.21 -6.79 -4.04
N GLU A 36 -2.11 -6.24 -4.57
CA GLU A 36 -0.77 -6.79 -4.35
C GLU A 36 -0.36 -6.76 -2.87
N ILE A 37 -0.69 -5.70 -2.13
CA ILE A 37 -0.45 -5.63 -0.68
C ILE A 37 -1.27 -6.69 0.06
N ALA A 38 -2.52 -6.92 -0.34
CA ALA A 38 -3.37 -7.95 0.26
C ALA A 38 -2.77 -9.35 0.07
N ASP A 39 -2.27 -9.66 -1.13
CA ASP A 39 -1.58 -10.91 -1.42
C ASP A 39 -0.30 -11.07 -0.59
N LEU A 40 0.54 -10.03 -0.54
CA LEU A 40 1.76 -10.05 0.29
C LEU A 40 1.45 -10.26 1.77
N ASN A 41 0.35 -9.71 2.28
CA ASN A 41 -0.08 -9.93 3.67
C ASN A 41 -0.55 -11.37 3.90
N ALA A 42 -1.26 -11.98 2.94
CA ALA A 42 -1.64 -13.39 3.01
C ALA A 42 -0.39 -14.30 3.04
N GLN A 43 0.62 -14.00 2.21
CA GLN A 43 1.88 -14.75 2.23
C GLN A 43 2.65 -14.60 3.56
N GLN A 44 2.62 -13.42 4.18
CA GLN A 44 3.20 -13.22 5.51
C GLN A 44 2.49 -14.07 6.58
N GLN A 45 1.16 -14.14 6.53
CA GLN A 45 0.38 -14.98 7.45
C GLN A 45 0.68 -16.47 7.26
N ALA A 46 0.86 -16.92 6.01
CA ALA A 46 1.28 -18.29 5.72
C ALA A 46 2.65 -18.60 6.34
N CYS A 47 3.63 -17.69 6.20
CA CYS A 47 4.94 -17.87 6.85
C CYS A 47 4.83 -17.97 8.38
N ASP A 48 3.97 -17.15 9.01
CA ASP A 48 3.74 -17.20 10.45
C ASP A 48 3.09 -18.51 10.89
N GLN A 49 2.15 -19.04 10.10
CA GLN A 49 1.51 -20.31 10.38
C GLN A 49 2.50 -21.46 10.27
N GLU A 50 3.30 -21.52 9.21
CA GLU A 50 4.32 -22.55 9.03
C GLU A 50 5.37 -22.53 10.17
N VAL A 51 5.76 -21.34 10.65
CA VAL A 51 6.65 -21.22 11.81
C VAL A 51 6.02 -21.81 13.08
N LYS A 52 4.72 -21.56 13.32
CA LYS A 52 4.01 -22.12 14.48
C LYS A 52 3.93 -23.65 14.37
N ASP A 53 3.63 -24.16 13.19
CA ASP A 53 3.52 -25.60 12.96
C ASP A 53 4.86 -26.30 13.18
N LEU A 54 5.96 -25.74 12.65
CA LEU A 54 7.31 -26.27 12.89
C LEU A 54 7.69 -26.22 14.37
N ALA A 55 7.42 -25.12 15.07
CA ALA A 55 7.69 -25.01 16.50
C ALA A 55 6.88 -26.02 17.33
N GLN A 56 5.63 -26.29 16.96
CA GLN A 56 4.81 -27.33 17.60
C GLN A 56 5.39 -28.72 17.39
N ARG A 57 5.88 -29.01 16.18
CA ARG A 57 6.52 -30.30 15.88
C ARG A 57 7.84 -30.46 16.63
N GLU A 58 8.67 -29.41 16.75
CA GLU A 58 9.87 -29.45 17.61
C GLU A 58 9.50 -29.77 19.08
N MET A 59 8.43 -29.16 19.61
CA MET A 59 7.94 -29.46 20.97
C MET A 59 7.43 -30.89 21.13
N ALA A 60 6.90 -31.49 20.06
CA ALA A 60 6.50 -32.89 20.03
C ALA A 60 7.69 -33.87 19.89
N GLY A 61 8.92 -33.36 19.83
CA GLY A 61 10.14 -34.14 19.68
C GLY A 61 10.51 -34.45 18.22
N GLU A 62 9.81 -33.86 17.25
CA GLU A 62 10.19 -33.98 15.85
C GLU A 62 11.31 -32.99 15.53
N GLY A 63 12.54 -33.52 15.47
CA GLY A 63 13.71 -32.88 14.89
C GLY A 63 14.06 -31.48 15.43
N PRO A 64 15.16 -30.90 14.92
CA PRO A 64 15.37 -29.47 14.98
C PRO A 64 14.97 -28.83 13.64
N PHE A 65 14.00 -27.93 13.68
CA PHE A 65 13.52 -27.13 12.55
C PHE A 65 14.01 -25.67 12.59
N ALA A 66 14.91 -25.31 13.51
CA ALA A 66 15.48 -23.97 13.66
C ALA A 66 15.90 -23.30 12.33
N ALA A 67 16.56 -24.02 11.42
CA ALA A 67 16.98 -23.48 10.12
C ALA A 67 15.78 -23.12 9.21
N GLN A 68 14.74 -23.97 9.19
CA GLN A 68 13.53 -23.76 8.40
C GLN A 68 12.73 -22.58 8.97
N ILE A 69 12.62 -22.50 10.29
CA ILE A 69 12.00 -21.37 11.00
C ILE A 69 12.75 -20.06 10.68
N HIS A 70 14.08 -20.08 10.67
CA HIS A 70 14.88 -18.91 10.29
C HIS A 70 14.63 -18.49 8.83
N ALA A 71 14.59 -19.44 7.89
CA ALA A 71 14.31 -19.16 6.49
C ALA A 71 12.92 -18.53 6.30
N LEU A 72 11.89 -19.05 6.99
CA LEU A 72 10.53 -18.49 6.95
C LEU A 72 10.48 -17.07 7.52
N LYS A 73 11.20 -16.79 8.61
CA LYS A 73 11.31 -15.43 9.17
C LYS A 73 12.00 -14.46 8.20
N GLN A 74 13.06 -14.89 7.53
CA GLN A 74 13.73 -14.09 6.50
C GLN A 74 12.80 -13.81 5.32
N ARG A 75 12.08 -14.82 4.83
CA ARG A 75 11.08 -14.66 3.77
C ARG A 75 10.00 -13.66 4.17
N LYS A 76 9.44 -13.78 5.38
CA LYS A 76 8.45 -12.83 5.90
C LYS A 76 8.98 -11.39 5.90
N MET A 77 10.23 -11.19 6.32
CA MET A 77 10.85 -9.86 6.34
C MET A 77 10.88 -9.23 4.93
N VAL A 78 11.24 -10.01 3.91
CA VAL A 78 11.23 -9.52 2.51
C VAL A 78 9.81 -9.11 2.09
N LEU A 79 8.81 -9.95 2.37
CA LEU A 79 7.41 -9.66 2.05
C LEU A 79 6.89 -8.38 2.75
N VAL A 80 7.28 -8.16 4.01
CA VAL A 80 6.95 -6.93 4.76
C VAL A 80 7.55 -5.70 4.08
N THR A 81 8.81 -5.78 3.68
CA THR A 81 9.49 -4.67 3.00
C THR A 81 8.83 -4.36 1.65
N GLU A 82 8.48 -5.37 0.87
CA GLU A 82 7.78 -5.18 -0.40
C GLU A 82 6.41 -4.54 -0.21
N ALA A 83 5.62 -5.00 0.78
CA ALA A 83 4.33 -4.40 1.09
C ALA A 83 4.48 -2.92 1.49
N GLN A 84 5.53 -2.59 2.25
CA GLN A 84 5.81 -1.21 2.64
C GLN A 84 6.20 -0.33 1.44
N HIS A 85 7.01 -0.82 0.52
CA HIS A 85 7.33 -0.09 -0.71
C HIS A 85 6.09 0.23 -1.53
N LYS A 86 5.15 -0.73 -1.66
CA LYS A 86 3.88 -0.51 -2.36
C LYS A 86 2.99 0.51 -1.65
N LYS A 87 2.93 0.48 -0.31
CA LYS A 87 2.22 1.52 0.48
C LYS A 87 2.81 2.92 0.27
N VAL A 88 4.14 3.04 0.25
CA VAL A 88 4.80 4.32 -0.06
C VAL A 88 4.45 4.78 -1.48
N ARG A 89 4.37 3.87 -2.45
CA ARG A 89 3.94 4.20 -3.81
C ARG A 89 2.50 4.72 -3.87
N ILE A 90 1.57 4.08 -3.17
CA ILE A 90 0.18 4.57 -3.04
C ILE A 90 0.17 5.98 -2.43
N ASN A 91 0.91 6.19 -1.33
CA ASN A 91 0.99 7.51 -0.70
C ASN A 91 1.55 8.58 -1.65
N ALA A 92 2.55 8.25 -2.46
CA ALA A 92 3.08 9.18 -3.47
C ALA A 92 2.04 9.53 -4.54
N LEU A 93 1.29 8.54 -5.05
CA LEU A 93 0.19 8.76 -5.99
C LEU A 93 -0.90 9.66 -5.37
N LEU A 94 -1.18 9.51 -4.07
CA LEU A 94 -2.17 10.32 -3.35
C LEU A 94 -1.67 11.71 -2.95
N ALA A 95 -0.36 11.91 -2.77
CA ALA A 95 0.25 13.14 -2.26
C ALA A 95 0.79 14.08 -3.35
N THR A 96 0.48 13.82 -4.62
CA THR A 96 0.86 14.72 -5.72
C THR A 96 -0.12 15.90 -5.73
N TRP A 97 0.31 17.06 -5.20
CA TRP A 97 -0.46 18.31 -5.09
C TRP A 97 -0.09 19.32 -6.17
#